data_AF-M3C057-F1
#
_entry.id   AF-M3C057-F1
#
_cell.length_a   1.000
_cell.length_b   1.000
_cell.length_c   1.000
_cell.angle_alpha   90.00
_cell.angle_beta   90.00
_cell.angle_gamma   90.00
#
_symmetry.space_group_name_H-M   'P 1'
#
loop_
_entity.id
_entity.type
_entity.pdbx_description
1 polymer ?
#
loop_
_entity_poly.entity_id
_entity_poly.type
_entity_poly.pdbx_seq_one_letter_code
_entity_poly.pdbx_strand_id
1 'polypeptide(L)'
;MTDVLEGCPLPKEVAEALQPYIKTRQEVEHVRRGLQASFPVSTLDTARKSYSETPEPGGLTGVRKAYLQALQAHRVAQERYDALKTELEQLSRREPTPGGAQGNTTAFLTESYVPLIRQRERRRKLAIVEKTLAKITAAGGDAVVESFDKVAKREVGELPHPPSTSGYADRELESDYDLTRLKKAILSTKRELEEHEELSAQANGIAEGDINPHADLKALQKTHSELTAWMENQLAMISDVDSTKDGSSSTYSAADNSAGEEAAFSLSDIENLYKQYLDSRQRLLRVVSHQERQDSSPSSSPDTARRRSTSPTTPTTTTTTTLDSDPSLPAPSELILPYLSRLTSTKQTSQSLSQQTTHLRRQLTLAETQTQDILTRLADESHLVQPEHHHHRRRGGGGAPQGQDWREAAEEAREATVNIVKKRVESGNAFAEQAVQTLESIHGLPGCVDGISLAGGK
;
A
#
# COMPACT_ATOMS: atom_id res chain seq x y z
N MET A 1 -38.19 42.36 16.57
CA MET A 1 -37.37 41.18 16.18
C MET A 1 -38.00 40.43 14.99
N THR A 2 -38.68 41.14 14.08
CA THR A 2 -39.41 40.57 12.93
C THR A 2 -39.04 41.21 11.58
N ASP A 3 -38.21 42.25 11.55
CA ASP A 3 -38.04 43.08 10.35
C ASP A 3 -36.82 42.70 9.48
N VAL A 4 -36.15 41.58 9.76
CA VAL A 4 -34.98 41.13 8.97
C VAL A 4 -35.35 40.07 7.92
N LEU A 5 -36.59 39.56 7.95
CA LEU A 5 -37.02 38.45 7.09
C LEU A 5 -37.65 38.87 5.75
N GLU A 6 -37.90 40.16 5.50
CA GLU A 6 -38.50 40.61 4.22
C GLU A 6 -37.51 40.67 3.05
N GLY A 7 -36.20 40.45 3.29
CA GLY A 7 -35.15 40.57 2.28
C GLY A 7 -34.49 39.27 1.82
N CYS A 8 -34.90 38.10 2.30
CA CYS A 8 -34.23 36.83 1.98
C CYS A 8 -34.97 36.05 0.88
N PRO A 9 -34.30 35.68 -0.24
CA PRO A 9 -34.89 34.89 -1.32
C PRO A 9 -34.91 33.40 -0.97
N LEU A 10 -35.43 33.04 0.20
CA LEU A 10 -35.53 31.64 0.65
C LEU A 10 -37.00 31.28 0.94
N PRO A 11 -37.45 30.06 0.59
CA PRO A 11 -38.77 29.58 0.96
C PRO A 11 -38.99 29.68 2.47
N LYS A 12 -40.19 30.11 2.89
CA LYS A 12 -40.51 30.44 4.31
C LYS A 12 -40.23 29.27 5.27
N GLU A 13 -40.44 28.04 4.83
CA GLU A 13 -40.16 26.82 5.59
C GLU A 13 -38.67 26.64 5.92
N VAL A 14 -37.79 27.00 4.99
CA VAL A 14 -36.33 26.94 5.18
C VAL A 14 -35.85 28.08 6.07
N ALA A 15 -36.47 29.25 5.96
CA ALA A 15 -36.16 30.40 6.82
C ALA A 15 -36.52 30.15 8.29
N GLU A 16 -37.64 29.48 8.57
CA GLU A 16 -38.02 29.06 9.94
C GLU A 16 -37.07 28.00 10.51
N ALA A 17 -36.67 27.01 9.70
CA ALA A 17 -35.71 25.98 10.12
C ALA A 17 -34.30 26.55 10.42
N LEU A 18 -33.89 27.60 9.71
CA LEU A 18 -32.60 28.27 9.89
C LEU A 18 -32.63 29.41 10.92
N GLN A 19 -33.81 29.82 11.39
CA GLN A 19 -33.98 30.88 12.38
C GLN A 19 -33.11 30.73 13.66
N PRO A 20 -32.93 29.53 14.26
CA PRO A 20 -32.04 29.39 15.42
C PRO A 20 -30.54 29.52 15.09
N TYR A 21 -30.17 29.41 13.81
CA TYR A 21 -28.78 29.47 13.33
C TYR A 21 -28.42 30.81 12.67
N ILE A 22 -29.42 31.60 12.26
CA ILE A 22 -29.24 32.94 11.70
C ILE A 22 -29.14 33.94 12.86
N LYS A 23 -27.92 34.18 13.31
CA LYS A 23 -27.64 35.22 14.33
C LYS A 23 -27.56 36.59 13.69
N THR A 24 -27.95 37.62 14.44
CA THR A 24 -27.80 39.00 13.97
C THR A 24 -26.32 39.37 13.89
N ARG A 25 -25.98 40.31 12.99
CA ARG A 25 -24.58 40.77 12.80
C ARG A 25 -23.92 41.21 14.12
N GLN A 26 -24.70 41.80 15.02
CA GLN A 26 -24.22 42.26 16.33
C GLN A 26 -23.92 41.09 17.28
N GLU A 27 -24.75 40.05 17.30
CA GLU A 27 -24.50 38.84 18.09
C GLU A 27 -23.28 38.07 17.57
N VAL A 28 -23.12 37.99 16.24
CA VAL A 28 -21.94 37.38 15.63
C VAL A 28 -20.67 38.17 15.99
N GLU A 29 -20.72 39.50 15.96
CA GLU A 29 -19.59 40.34 16.39
C GLU A 29 -19.29 40.23 17.88
N HIS A 30 -20.30 40.03 18.73
CA HIS A 30 -20.12 39.79 20.16
C HIS A 30 -19.49 38.43 20.43
N VAL A 31 -19.99 37.36 19.78
CA VAL A 31 -19.40 36.01 19.84
C VAL A 31 -17.97 36.03 19.33
N ARG A 32 -17.70 36.73 18.21
CA ARG A 32 -16.34 36.89 17.67
C ARG A 32 -15.41 37.60 18.66
N ARG A 33 -15.86 38.67 19.31
CA ARG A 33 -15.07 39.36 20.35
C ARG A 33 -14.83 38.46 21.57
N GLY A 34 -15.83 37.67 21.99
CA GLY A 34 -15.69 36.70 23.07
C GLY A 34 -14.67 35.60 22.74
N LEU A 35 -14.74 35.06 21.53
CA LEU A 35 -13.78 34.05 21.04
C LEU A 35 -12.37 34.63 20.87
N GLN A 36 -12.24 35.87 20.41
CA GLN A 36 -10.96 36.58 20.33
C GLN A 36 -10.36 36.88 21.72
N ALA A 37 -11.18 36.95 22.76
CA ALA A 37 -10.71 37.12 24.13
C ALA A 37 -10.35 35.78 24.79
N SER A 38 -11.06 34.68 24.47
CA SER A 38 -10.81 33.35 25.03
C SER A 38 -9.66 32.61 24.36
N PHE A 39 -9.36 32.95 23.10
CA PHE A 39 -8.20 32.43 22.38
C PHE A 39 -7.28 33.61 22.06
N PRO A 40 -6.04 33.64 22.57
CA PRO A 40 -5.01 34.52 22.02
C PRO A 40 -4.58 33.96 20.66
N VAL A 41 -5.49 33.94 19.70
CA VAL A 41 -5.14 33.74 18.30
C VAL A 41 -4.38 34.99 17.94
N SER A 42 -3.05 34.86 17.91
CA SER A 42 -2.17 35.81 17.26
C SER A 42 -2.85 36.22 15.98
N THR A 43 -3.22 37.50 15.92
CA THR A 43 -3.62 38.16 14.70
C THR A 43 -2.72 37.64 13.60
N LEU A 44 -3.33 37.12 12.54
CA LEU A 44 -2.71 37.12 11.23
C LEU A 44 -2.31 38.57 10.97
N ASP A 45 -1.10 38.92 11.39
CA ASP A 45 -0.38 40.11 11.00
C ASP A 45 -0.09 39.95 9.51
N THR A 46 -1.12 40.25 8.73
CA THR A 46 -1.01 40.70 7.35
C THR A 46 -0.39 42.10 7.28
N ALA A 47 0.03 42.67 8.41
CA ALA A 47 0.89 43.83 8.50
C ALA A 47 2.36 43.43 8.40
N ARG A 48 2.84 43.32 7.15
CA ARG A 48 4.09 43.98 6.73
C ARG A 48 5.30 43.79 7.66
N LYS A 49 5.68 42.55 7.96
CA LYS A 49 7.02 42.26 8.45
C LYS A 49 7.89 41.87 7.26
N SER A 50 8.56 42.88 6.70
CA SER A 50 9.64 42.74 5.74
C SER A 50 10.80 41.98 6.39
N TYR A 51 10.71 40.66 6.41
CA TYR A 51 11.87 39.78 6.60
C TYR A 51 12.61 39.71 5.26
N SER A 52 13.52 40.65 5.08
CA SER A 52 14.62 40.53 4.13
C SER A 52 15.66 39.58 4.73
N GLU A 53 15.38 38.30 4.74
CA GLU A 53 16.42 37.27 4.88
C GLU A 53 15.77 35.95 4.54
N THR A 54 16.20 35.37 3.42
CA THR A 54 15.91 34.00 3.01
C THR A 54 16.46 33.05 4.08
N PRO A 55 15.61 32.41 4.90
CA PRO A 55 16.06 31.31 5.73
C PRO A 55 16.11 30.11 4.78
N GLU A 56 17.32 29.57 4.57
CA GLU A 56 17.53 28.28 3.94
C GLU A 56 16.52 27.25 4.49
N PRO A 57 15.75 26.53 3.65
CA PRO A 57 14.69 25.63 4.08
C PRO A 57 15.28 24.29 4.54
N GLY A 58 16.06 24.33 5.62
CA GLY A 58 16.78 23.16 6.15
C GLY A 58 15.95 22.21 7.02
N GLY A 59 14.67 22.48 7.26
CA GLY A 59 13.90 21.69 8.25
C GLY A 59 12.40 21.54 8.00
N LEU A 60 11.89 21.94 6.83
CA LEU A 60 10.47 21.82 6.51
C LEU A 60 10.28 20.65 5.53
N THR A 61 9.68 19.56 5.99
CA THR A 61 9.38 18.38 5.18
C THR A 61 7.91 18.38 4.75
N GLY A 62 7.59 17.72 3.63
CA GLY A 62 6.22 17.49 3.20
C GLY A 62 5.47 18.71 2.63
N VAL A 63 4.15 18.74 2.86
CA VAL A 63 3.17 19.67 2.24
C VAL A 63 3.49 21.14 2.53
N ARG A 64 4.02 21.44 3.72
CA ARG A 64 4.41 22.81 4.09
C ARG A 64 5.57 23.34 3.24
N LYS A 65 6.54 22.48 2.87
CA LYS A 65 7.62 22.84 1.94
C LYS A 65 7.05 23.16 0.56
N ALA A 66 6.13 22.31 0.07
CA ALA A 66 5.47 22.53 -1.21
C ALA A 66 4.64 23.82 -1.20
N TYR A 67 3.93 24.13 -0.10
CA TYR A 67 3.18 25.38 0.05
C TYR A 67 4.09 26.61 0.05
N LEU A 68 5.21 26.59 0.78
CA LEU A 68 6.18 27.69 0.76
C LEU A 68 6.82 27.86 -0.60
N GLN A 69 7.15 26.76 -1.29
CA GLN A 69 7.66 26.79 -2.65
C GLN A 69 6.62 27.36 -3.62
N ALA A 70 5.34 27.00 -3.46
CA ALA A 70 4.25 27.56 -4.24
C ALA A 70 4.06 29.06 -3.98
N LEU A 71 4.16 29.52 -2.73
CA LEU A 71 4.12 30.94 -2.39
C LEU A 71 5.31 31.71 -2.98
N GLN A 72 6.51 31.14 -2.93
CA GLN A 72 7.69 31.73 -3.57
C GLN A 72 7.50 31.82 -5.09
N ALA A 73 7.04 30.74 -5.72
CA ALA A 73 6.75 30.71 -7.15
C ALA A 73 5.65 31.72 -7.52
N HIS A 74 4.62 31.88 -6.68
CA HIS A 74 3.56 32.86 -6.87
C HIS A 74 4.07 34.30 -6.78
N ARG A 75 4.94 34.61 -5.81
CA ARG A 75 5.58 35.94 -5.71
C ARG A 75 6.42 36.24 -6.95
N VAL A 76 7.25 35.30 -7.38
CA VAL A 76 8.05 35.44 -8.61
C VAL A 76 7.15 35.61 -9.84
N ALA A 77 6.03 34.91 -9.91
CA ALA A 77 5.06 35.07 -10.99
C ALA A 77 4.36 36.43 -10.96
N GLN A 78 4.00 36.93 -9.78
CA GLN A 78 3.42 38.27 -9.59
C GLN A 78 4.42 39.36 -9.99
N GLU A 79 5.67 39.27 -9.56
CA GLU A 79 6.73 40.22 -9.95
C GLU A 79 6.92 40.25 -11.48
N ARG A 80 6.89 39.09 -12.13
CA ARG A 80 6.95 39.01 -13.61
C ARG A 80 5.71 39.61 -14.27
N TYR A 81 4.53 39.37 -13.72
CA TYR A 81 3.29 39.94 -14.22
C TYR A 81 3.29 41.48 -14.10
N ASP A 82 3.69 42.00 -12.94
CA ASP A 82 3.79 43.43 -12.70
C ASP A 82 4.84 44.07 -13.61
N ALA A 83 6.00 43.44 -13.82
CA ALA A 83 7.00 43.89 -14.78
C ALA A 83 6.42 43.99 -16.20
N LEU A 84 5.77 42.93 -16.70
CA LEU A 84 5.14 42.93 -18.02
C LEU A 84 4.02 43.97 -18.13
N LYS A 85 3.26 44.19 -17.05
CA LYS A 85 2.23 45.22 -17.01
C LYS A 85 2.83 46.61 -17.15
N THR A 86 3.93 46.90 -16.44
CA THR A 86 4.62 48.19 -16.57
C THR A 86 5.24 48.39 -17.95
N GLU A 87 5.76 47.34 -18.59
CA GLU A 87 6.25 47.41 -19.98
C GLU A 87 5.12 47.74 -20.96
N LEU A 88 3.94 47.12 -20.78
CA LEU A 88 2.77 47.38 -21.61
C LEU A 88 2.26 48.82 -21.42
N GLU A 89 2.22 49.31 -20.18
CA GLU A 89 1.87 50.71 -19.86
C GLU A 89 2.89 51.71 -20.45
N GLN A 90 4.19 51.36 -20.49
CA GLN A 90 5.20 52.19 -21.15
C GLN A 90 5.03 52.21 -22.67
N LEU A 91 4.68 51.07 -23.28
CA LEU A 91 4.41 50.99 -24.71
C LEU A 91 3.13 51.75 -25.10
N SER A 92 2.07 51.66 -24.31
CA SER A 92 0.82 52.41 -24.55
C SER A 92 1.00 53.92 -24.35
N ARG A 93 1.88 54.34 -23.43
CA ARG A 93 2.18 55.75 -23.18
C ARG A 93 3.20 56.34 -24.16
N ARG A 94 3.96 55.50 -24.88
CA ARG A 94 4.94 55.90 -25.92
C ARG A 94 4.32 56.12 -27.31
N GLU A 95 3.00 56.06 -27.45
CA GLU A 95 2.31 56.68 -28.58
C GLU A 95 1.86 58.10 -28.19
N PRO A 96 2.52 59.12 -28.74
CA PRO A 96 1.81 59.89 -29.76
C PRO A 96 2.72 60.42 -30.88
N THR A 97 2.29 60.28 -32.13
CA THR A 97 2.56 61.30 -33.17
C THR A 97 1.38 61.35 -34.14
N PRO A 98 0.49 62.38 -34.05
CA PRO A 98 -0.54 62.61 -35.04
C PRO A 98 0.09 63.32 -36.24
N GLY A 99 0.48 62.57 -37.26
CA GLY A 99 1.08 63.14 -38.46
C GLY A 99 1.19 62.15 -39.61
N GLY A 100 0.16 62.13 -40.47
CA GLY A 100 0.28 61.68 -41.87
C GLY A 100 -0.19 60.26 -42.19
N ALA A 101 -1.15 60.18 -43.13
CA ALA A 101 -1.51 59.02 -43.95
C ALA A 101 -2.31 57.87 -43.28
N GLN A 102 -3.56 58.13 -42.90
CA GLN A 102 -4.54 57.09 -42.53
C GLN A 102 -5.02 56.19 -43.70
N GLY A 103 -4.55 56.40 -44.93
CA GLY A 103 -4.92 55.57 -46.09
C GLY A 103 -4.05 54.33 -46.33
N ASN A 104 -2.77 54.36 -45.91
CA ASN A 104 -1.79 53.30 -46.26
C ASN A 104 -1.37 52.43 -45.06
N THR A 105 -1.68 52.84 -43.83
CA THR A 105 -1.30 52.10 -42.62
C THR A 105 -2.14 50.84 -42.43
N THR A 106 -3.43 50.89 -42.76
CA THR A 106 -4.33 49.72 -42.71
C THR A 106 -3.91 48.67 -43.74
N ALA A 107 -3.57 49.10 -44.96
CA ALA A 107 -3.04 48.22 -46.01
C ALA A 107 -1.67 47.62 -45.63
N PHE A 108 -0.75 48.41 -45.08
CA PHE A 108 0.53 47.89 -44.60
C PHE A 108 0.36 46.90 -43.44
N LEU A 109 -0.55 47.18 -42.50
CA LEU A 109 -0.85 46.28 -41.38
C LEU A 109 -1.46 44.96 -41.85
N THR A 110 -2.40 44.97 -42.80
CA THR A 110 -3.04 43.75 -43.28
C THR A 110 -2.15 42.97 -44.26
N GLU A 111 -1.48 43.64 -45.20
CA GLU A 111 -0.71 42.99 -46.26
C GLU A 111 0.70 42.59 -45.84
N SER A 112 1.35 43.31 -44.91
CA SER A 112 2.74 43.02 -44.53
C SER A 112 2.88 42.56 -43.08
N TYR A 113 2.16 43.17 -42.14
CA TYR A 113 2.36 42.92 -40.72
C TYR A 113 1.64 41.65 -40.21
N VAL A 114 0.39 41.41 -40.62
CA VAL A 114 -0.33 40.16 -40.31
C VAL A 114 0.40 38.91 -40.82
N PRO A 115 0.87 38.83 -42.08
CA PRO A 115 1.65 37.67 -42.52
C PRO A 115 2.97 37.54 -41.77
N LEU A 116 3.63 38.64 -41.41
CA LEU A 116 4.85 38.61 -40.59
C LEU A 116 4.58 38.04 -39.18
N ILE A 117 3.47 38.42 -38.54
CA ILE A 117 3.06 37.84 -37.25
C ILE A 117 2.78 36.35 -37.40
N ARG A 118 2.01 35.94 -38.43
CA ARG A 118 1.73 34.53 -38.70
C ARG A 118 3.02 33.73 -38.94
N GLN A 119 3.99 34.31 -39.62
CA GLN A 119 5.30 33.69 -39.84
C GLN A 119 6.10 33.57 -38.53
N ARG A 120 6.07 34.60 -37.66
CA ARG A 120 6.70 34.56 -36.33
C ARG A 120 6.04 33.51 -35.43
N GLU A 121 4.72 33.40 -35.46
CA GLU A 121 3.98 32.36 -34.72
C GLU A 121 4.30 30.96 -35.24
N ARG A 122 4.34 30.76 -36.56
CA ARG A 122 4.79 29.50 -37.17
C ARG A 122 6.22 29.17 -36.73
N ARG A 123 7.13 30.14 -36.72
CA ARG A 123 8.50 29.95 -36.24
C ARG A 123 8.56 29.61 -34.75
N ARG A 124 7.73 30.23 -33.90
CA ARG A 124 7.63 29.87 -32.48
C ARG A 124 7.12 28.44 -32.29
N LYS A 125 6.08 28.05 -33.04
CA LYS A 125 5.56 26.68 -33.03
C LYS A 125 6.62 25.67 -33.48
N LEU A 126 7.34 25.96 -34.57
CA LEU A 126 8.45 25.13 -35.04
C LEU A 126 9.59 25.06 -34.02
N ALA A 127 9.95 26.16 -33.36
CA ALA A 127 10.98 26.16 -32.31
C ALA A 127 10.58 25.32 -31.09
N ILE A 128 9.27 25.27 -30.75
CA ILE A 128 8.77 24.35 -29.72
C ILE A 128 8.91 22.91 -30.19
N VAL A 129 8.51 22.60 -31.42
CA VAL A 129 8.66 21.26 -32.00
C VAL A 129 10.13 20.84 -32.04
N GLU A 130 11.02 21.71 -32.48
CA GLU A 130 12.47 21.48 -32.50
C GLU A 130 13.02 21.26 -31.09
N LYS A 131 12.58 22.06 -30.09
CA LYS A 131 12.96 21.87 -28.69
C LYS A 131 12.43 20.55 -28.12
N THR A 132 11.21 20.14 -28.47
CA THR A 132 10.66 18.85 -28.03
C THR A 132 11.36 17.70 -28.72
N LEU A 133 11.68 17.82 -30.01
CA LEU A 133 12.47 16.82 -30.73
C LEU A 133 13.86 16.72 -30.12
N ALA A 134 14.54 17.83 -29.83
CA ALA A 134 15.83 17.83 -29.15
C ALA A 134 15.78 17.17 -27.76
N LYS A 135 14.68 17.34 -27.02
CA LYS A 135 14.46 16.64 -25.74
C LYS A 135 14.23 15.15 -25.94
N ILE A 136 13.44 14.77 -26.94
CA ILE A 136 13.15 13.36 -27.25
C ILE A 136 14.39 12.68 -27.82
N THR A 137 15.22 13.36 -28.61
CA THR A 137 16.49 12.81 -29.10
C THR A 137 17.57 12.81 -28.03
N ALA A 138 17.54 13.71 -27.05
CA ALA A 138 18.41 13.60 -25.87
C ALA A 138 18.00 12.44 -24.96
N ALA A 139 16.71 12.28 -24.67
CA ALA A 139 16.20 11.18 -23.86
C ALA A 139 16.26 9.83 -24.59
N GLY A 140 15.97 9.82 -25.89
CA GLY A 140 16.04 8.67 -26.76
C GLY A 140 17.46 8.34 -27.23
N GLY A 141 18.36 9.32 -27.26
CA GLY A 141 19.79 9.11 -27.56
C GLY A 141 20.47 8.27 -26.48
N ASP A 142 20.15 8.51 -25.20
CA ASP A 142 20.57 7.62 -24.11
C ASP A 142 19.94 6.22 -24.23
N ALA A 143 18.66 6.14 -24.60
CA ALA A 143 17.94 4.86 -24.73
C ALA A 143 18.30 4.04 -25.99
N VAL A 144 18.84 4.66 -27.05
CA VAL A 144 19.28 3.98 -28.27
C VAL A 144 20.75 3.55 -28.16
N VAL A 145 21.56 4.25 -27.34
CA VAL A 145 22.94 3.83 -27.04
C VAL A 145 22.97 2.70 -26.00
N GLU A 146 22.01 2.65 -25.09
CA GLU A 146 21.78 1.49 -24.24
C GLU A 146 20.90 0.46 -24.96
N SER A 147 21.51 -0.61 -25.50
CA SER A 147 20.79 -1.78 -26.03
C SER A 147 19.60 -2.14 -25.13
N PHE A 148 18.41 -2.36 -25.69
CA PHE A 148 17.17 -2.68 -24.94
C PHE A 148 17.36 -3.69 -23.80
N ASP A 149 18.27 -4.66 -23.97
CA ASP A 149 18.66 -5.65 -22.95
C ASP A 149 19.27 -5.03 -21.67
N LYS A 150 20.01 -3.92 -21.77
CA LYS A 150 20.58 -3.19 -20.63
C LYS A 150 19.54 -2.34 -19.90
N VAL A 151 18.62 -1.72 -20.63
CA VAL A 151 17.49 -0.98 -20.05
C VAL A 151 16.54 -1.94 -19.34
N ALA A 152 16.24 -3.08 -19.97
CA ALA A 152 15.46 -4.17 -19.38
C ALA A 152 16.15 -4.76 -18.13
N LYS A 153 17.46 -4.99 -18.14
CA LYS A 153 18.23 -5.44 -16.96
C LYS A 153 18.24 -4.43 -15.81
N ARG A 154 18.10 -3.14 -16.09
CA ARG A 154 18.08 -2.07 -15.08
C ARG A 154 16.71 -1.90 -14.44
N GLU A 155 15.63 -2.03 -15.21
CA GLU A 155 14.25 -1.88 -14.70
C GLU A 155 13.66 -3.18 -14.17
N VAL A 156 13.97 -4.32 -14.80
CA VAL A 156 13.42 -5.65 -14.46
C VAL A 156 14.38 -6.46 -13.57
N GLY A 157 15.65 -6.04 -13.46
CA GLY A 157 16.71 -6.82 -12.82
C GLY A 157 17.20 -7.96 -13.71
N GLU A 158 18.32 -8.58 -13.33
CA GLU A 158 18.87 -9.72 -14.05
C GLU A 158 17.90 -10.91 -13.94
N LEU A 159 17.40 -11.42 -15.08
CA LEU A 159 16.53 -12.59 -15.08
C LEU A 159 17.26 -13.76 -14.41
N PRO A 160 16.63 -14.47 -13.47
CA PRO A 160 17.25 -15.61 -12.83
C PRO A 160 17.58 -16.66 -13.90
N HIS A 161 18.85 -17.06 -13.96
CA HIS A 161 19.29 -18.15 -14.81
C HIS A 161 18.41 -19.38 -14.52
N PRO A 162 17.93 -20.09 -15.56
CA PRO A 162 17.15 -21.31 -15.33
C PRO A 162 18.01 -22.27 -14.48
N PRO A 163 17.47 -22.84 -13.38
CA PRO A 163 18.25 -23.66 -12.48
C PRO A 163 18.81 -24.85 -13.26
N SER A 164 20.15 -24.91 -13.36
CA SER A 164 20.85 -26.12 -13.82
C SER A 164 20.35 -27.29 -12.99
N THR A 165 19.92 -28.34 -13.69
CA THR A 165 19.23 -29.53 -13.18
C THR A 165 20.12 -30.45 -12.32
N SER A 166 21.22 -29.95 -11.78
CA SER A 166 22.24 -30.75 -11.09
C SER A 166 22.12 -30.78 -9.55
N GLY A 167 21.01 -30.34 -8.95
CA GLY A 167 20.91 -30.18 -7.49
C GLY A 167 19.59 -30.54 -6.81
N TYR A 168 18.71 -31.35 -7.43
CA TYR A 168 17.39 -31.70 -6.87
C TYR A 168 17.43 -32.86 -5.87
N ALA A 169 18.19 -32.73 -4.78
CA ALA A 169 18.16 -33.72 -3.69
C ALA A 169 17.69 -33.17 -2.34
N ASP A 170 17.43 -31.86 -2.19
CA ASP A 170 17.14 -31.26 -0.88
C ASP A 170 15.89 -30.35 -0.83
N ARG A 171 14.95 -30.56 -1.78
CA ARG A 171 13.88 -29.60 -2.09
C ARG A 171 12.50 -29.90 -1.50
N GLU A 172 12.41 -30.71 -0.45
CA GLU A 172 11.12 -31.08 0.16
C GLU A 172 10.63 -30.03 1.19
N LEU A 173 11.53 -29.15 1.69
CA LEU A 173 11.18 -28.01 2.55
C LEU A 173 10.86 -26.73 1.78
N GLU A 174 11.21 -26.66 0.50
CA GLU A 174 11.00 -25.48 -0.36
C GLU A 174 9.62 -25.47 -1.01
N SER A 175 8.93 -26.62 -1.12
CA SER A 175 7.57 -26.68 -1.71
C SER A 175 6.54 -25.92 -0.90
N ASP A 176 6.64 -25.93 0.43
CA ASP A 176 5.76 -25.15 1.31
C ASP A 176 6.09 -23.65 1.26
N TYR A 177 7.37 -23.32 1.08
CA TYR A 177 7.82 -21.94 0.86
C TYR A 177 7.33 -21.40 -0.50
N ASP A 178 7.39 -22.22 -1.55
CA ASP A 178 6.90 -21.88 -2.88
C ASP A 178 5.37 -21.78 -2.92
N LEU A 179 4.66 -22.64 -2.18
CA LEU A 179 3.20 -22.57 -2.06
C LEU A 179 2.75 -21.32 -1.29
N THR A 180 3.47 -20.95 -0.22
CA THR A 180 3.18 -19.71 0.52
C THR A 180 3.53 -18.46 -0.29
N ARG A 181 4.59 -18.51 -1.11
CA ARG A 181 4.94 -17.46 -2.07
C ARG A 181 3.89 -17.31 -3.17
N LEU A 182 3.39 -18.42 -3.71
CA LEU A 182 2.32 -18.42 -4.70
C LEU A 182 1.02 -17.87 -4.11
N LYS A 183 0.63 -18.30 -2.90
CA LYS A 183 -0.54 -17.76 -2.20
C LYS A 183 -0.40 -16.25 -1.95
N LYS A 184 0.80 -15.78 -1.56
CA LYS A 184 1.06 -14.36 -1.39
C LYS A 184 0.95 -13.59 -2.71
N ALA A 185 1.48 -14.14 -3.80
CA ALA A 185 1.38 -13.55 -5.13
C ALA A 185 -0.08 -13.48 -5.61
N ILE A 186 -0.87 -14.55 -5.42
CA ILE A 186 -2.30 -14.56 -5.78
C ILE A 186 -3.07 -13.52 -4.98
N LEU A 187 -2.79 -13.38 -3.68
CA LEU A 187 -3.45 -12.39 -2.84
C LEU A 187 -3.02 -10.96 -3.18
N SER A 188 -1.75 -10.73 -3.54
CA SER A 188 -1.31 -9.40 -3.99
C SER A 188 -1.94 -9.03 -5.33
N THR A 189 -1.99 -9.96 -6.29
CA THR A 189 -2.63 -9.71 -7.59
C THR A 189 -4.13 -9.51 -7.46
N LYS A 190 -4.80 -10.22 -6.53
CA LYS A 190 -6.24 -10.01 -6.27
C LYS A 190 -6.49 -8.62 -5.70
N ARG A 191 -5.62 -8.16 -4.80
CA ARG A 191 -5.69 -6.81 -4.23
C ARG A 191 -5.43 -5.73 -5.28
N GLU A 192 -4.41 -5.90 -6.12
CA GLU A 192 -4.12 -4.97 -7.22
C GLU A 192 -5.28 -4.90 -8.22
N LEU A 193 -5.94 -6.04 -8.48
CA LEU A 193 -7.13 -6.10 -9.33
C LEU A 193 -8.33 -5.41 -8.69
N GLU A 194 -8.57 -5.62 -7.40
CA GLU A 194 -9.62 -4.90 -6.65
C GLU A 194 -9.34 -3.39 -6.61
N GLU A 195 -8.10 -2.95 -6.39
CA GLU A 195 -7.73 -1.54 -6.42
C GLU A 195 -7.92 -0.95 -7.83
N HIS A 196 -7.59 -1.70 -8.90
CA HIS A 196 -7.81 -1.25 -10.27
C HIS A 196 -9.30 -1.24 -10.66
N GLU A 197 -10.09 -2.16 -10.13
CA GLU A 197 -11.54 -2.21 -10.29
C GLU A 197 -12.22 -1.05 -9.55
N GLU A 198 -11.78 -0.74 -8.33
CA GLU A 198 -12.22 0.43 -7.56
C GLU A 198 -11.82 1.75 -8.24
N LEU A 199 -10.60 1.85 -8.77
CA LEU A 199 -10.15 3.02 -9.53
C LEU A 199 -10.89 3.15 -10.86
N SER A 200 -11.22 2.03 -11.52
CA SER A 200 -12.07 2.01 -12.71
C SER A 200 -13.50 2.44 -12.38
N ALA A 201 -14.07 1.95 -11.27
CA ALA A 201 -15.40 2.34 -10.80
C ALA A 201 -15.45 3.82 -10.39
N GLN A 202 -14.39 4.35 -9.76
CA GLN A 202 -14.27 5.77 -9.42
C GLN A 202 -14.03 6.65 -10.65
N ALA A 203 -13.22 6.19 -11.63
CA ALA A 203 -12.98 6.91 -12.88
C ALA A 203 -14.21 6.92 -13.79
N ASN A 204 -15.00 5.83 -13.77
CA ASN A 204 -16.23 5.72 -14.54
C ASN A 204 -17.45 6.32 -13.83
N GLY A 205 -17.41 6.56 -12.51
CA GLY A 205 -18.39 7.38 -11.80
C GLY A 205 -19.86 7.01 -12.01
N ILE A 206 -20.16 5.76 -12.41
CA ILE A 206 -21.51 5.30 -12.70
C ILE A 206 -21.88 4.29 -11.63
N ALA A 207 -22.72 4.72 -10.69
CA ALA A 207 -23.52 3.80 -9.91
C ALA A 207 -24.35 2.96 -10.91
N GLU A 208 -24.36 1.64 -10.76
CA GLU A 208 -25.03 0.64 -11.63
C GLU A 208 -26.55 0.86 -11.83
N GLY A 209 -27.13 1.93 -11.29
CA GLY A 209 -28.55 2.23 -11.35
C GLY A 209 -28.99 3.27 -12.39
N ASP A 210 -28.10 4.00 -13.06
CA ASP A 210 -28.49 5.04 -14.02
C ASP A 210 -27.68 5.00 -15.32
N ILE A 211 -27.63 3.81 -15.92
CA ILE A 211 -27.14 3.64 -17.28
C ILE A 211 -28.21 4.17 -18.22
N ASN A 212 -28.05 5.40 -18.70
CA ASN A 212 -28.93 5.94 -19.72
C ASN A 212 -28.73 5.11 -21.01
N PRO A 213 -29.71 4.30 -21.44
CA PRO A 213 -29.54 3.37 -22.57
C PRO A 213 -29.18 4.11 -23.87
N HIS A 214 -29.50 5.40 -23.95
CA HIS A 214 -29.18 6.22 -25.10
C HIS A 214 -27.70 6.65 -25.13
N ALA A 215 -27.04 6.75 -23.98
CA ALA A 215 -25.61 7.00 -23.87
C ALA A 215 -24.81 5.75 -24.27
N ASP A 216 -25.26 4.57 -23.88
CA ASP A 216 -24.66 3.29 -24.29
C ASP A 216 -24.77 3.05 -25.78
N LEU A 217 -25.94 3.31 -26.39
CA LEU A 217 -26.09 3.22 -27.84
C LEU A 217 -25.18 4.20 -28.59
N LYS A 218 -24.97 5.41 -28.05
CA LYS A 218 -24.03 6.38 -28.64
C LYS A 218 -22.57 5.96 -28.44
N ALA A 219 -22.23 5.38 -27.29
CA ALA A 219 -20.90 4.83 -27.03
C ALA A 219 -20.62 3.67 -27.99
N LEU A 220 -21.57 2.75 -28.15
CA LEU A 220 -21.48 1.63 -29.08
C LEU A 220 -21.40 2.09 -30.54
N GLN A 221 -22.16 3.12 -30.93
CA GLN A 221 -22.07 3.70 -32.26
C GLN A 221 -20.71 4.37 -32.49
N LYS A 222 -20.15 5.01 -31.45
CA LYS A 222 -18.82 5.60 -31.51
C LYS A 222 -17.73 4.54 -31.61
N THR A 223 -17.77 3.49 -30.80
CA THR A 223 -16.81 2.38 -30.88
C THR A 223 -16.91 1.68 -32.23
N HIS A 224 -18.11 1.46 -32.75
CA HIS A 224 -18.30 0.93 -34.10
C HIS A 224 -17.66 1.83 -35.17
N SER A 225 -17.88 3.15 -35.10
CA SER A 225 -17.28 4.08 -36.05
C SER A 225 -15.76 4.13 -35.96
N GLU A 226 -15.21 3.99 -34.76
CA GLU A 226 -13.76 3.98 -34.51
C GLU A 226 -13.11 2.67 -34.97
N LEU A 227 -13.77 1.54 -34.75
CA LEU A 227 -13.34 0.23 -35.25
C LEU A 227 -13.43 0.18 -36.77
N THR A 228 -14.46 0.78 -37.37
CA THR A 228 -14.59 0.92 -38.82
C THR A 228 -13.46 1.78 -39.38
N ALA A 229 -13.18 2.94 -38.79
CA ALA A 229 -12.07 3.80 -39.20
C ALA A 229 -10.70 3.11 -39.02
N TRP A 230 -10.54 2.31 -37.96
CA TRP A 230 -9.34 1.53 -37.73
C TRP A 230 -9.19 0.44 -38.80
N MET A 231 -10.25 -0.30 -39.11
CA MET A 231 -10.24 -1.30 -40.19
C MET A 231 -9.97 -0.66 -41.55
N GLU A 232 -10.61 0.46 -41.87
CA GLU A 232 -10.35 1.22 -43.09
C GLU A 232 -8.89 1.66 -43.16
N ASN A 233 -8.30 2.11 -42.05
CA ASN A 233 -6.89 2.48 -42.00
C ASN A 233 -5.97 1.25 -42.16
N GLN A 234 -6.28 0.12 -41.53
CA GLN A 234 -5.53 -1.13 -41.73
C GLN A 234 -5.63 -1.61 -43.18
N LEU A 235 -6.82 -1.53 -43.79
CA LEU A 235 -7.04 -1.89 -45.19
C LEU A 235 -6.32 -0.92 -46.14
N ALA A 236 -6.27 0.38 -45.82
CA ALA A 236 -5.49 1.36 -46.58
C ALA A 236 -3.99 1.05 -46.50
N MET A 237 -3.46 0.69 -45.33
CA MET A 237 -2.07 0.28 -45.18
C MET A 237 -1.74 -1.01 -45.96
N ILE A 238 -2.66 -1.97 -46.01
CA ILE A 238 -2.48 -3.20 -46.81
C ILE A 238 -2.58 -2.90 -48.32
N SER A 239 -3.49 -2.00 -48.72
CA SER A 239 -3.62 -1.52 -50.10
C SER A 239 -2.38 -0.76 -50.60
N ASP A 240 -1.73 0.02 -49.74
CA ASP A 240 -0.48 0.72 -50.06
C ASP A 240 0.67 -0.27 -50.27
N VAL A 241 0.69 -1.38 -49.52
CA VAL A 241 1.70 -2.45 -49.68
C VAL A 241 1.54 -3.18 -51.01
N ASP A 242 0.31 -3.46 -51.46
CA ASP A 242 0.08 -4.15 -52.75
C ASP A 242 0.33 -3.23 -53.96
N SER A 243 0.25 -1.91 -53.79
CA SER A 243 0.58 -0.91 -54.82
C SER A 243 2.09 -0.71 -55.02
N THR A 244 2.94 -1.28 -54.16
CA THR A 244 4.42 -1.18 -54.26
C THR A 244 5.07 -2.37 -54.95
N LYS A 245 4.30 -3.36 -55.44
CA LYS A 245 4.85 -4.60 -56.01
C LYS A 245 5.03 -4.59 -57.54
N ASP A 246 4.53 -3.58 -58.24
CA ASP A 246 4.75 -3.39 -59.69
C ASP A 246 5.76 -2.27 -59.96
N GLY A 247 7.04 -2.54 -59.69
CA GLY A 247 8.09 -1.64 -60.15
C GLY A 247 9.45 -1.90 -59.54
N SER A 248 10.38 -2.33 -60.37
CA SER A 248 11.83 -2.23 -60.16
C SER A 248 12.50 -3.33 -59.32
N SER A 249 12.82 -4.41 -60.02
CA SER A 249 14.05 -5.19 -59.88
C SER A 249 15.24 -4.38 -59.33
N SER A 250 15.80 -4.79 -58.19
CA SER A 250 17.23 -4.63 -57.93
C SER A 250 17.71 -5.72 -56.98
N THR A 251 18.78 -6.34 -57.42
CA THR A 251 19.40 -7.58 -56.97
C THR A 251 20.35 -7.42 -55.78
N TYR A 252 20.60 -8.54 -55.09
CA TYR A 252 21.73 -8.89 -54.22
C TYR A 252 21.78 -8.30 -52.79
N SER A 253 21.50 -9.15 -51.79
CA SER A 253 22.58 -9.84 -51.04
C SER A 253 22.01 -10.92 -50.13
N ALA A 254 22.57 -12.12 -50.27
CA ALA A 254 22.38 -13.25 -49.38
C ALA A 254 23.52 -13.30 -48.36
N ALA A 255 23.15 -13.35 -47.07
CA ALA A 255 23.87 -13.82 -45.88
C ALA A 255 23.03 -13.26 -44.70
N ASP A 256 22.54 -14.02 -43.73
CA ASP A 256 23.19 -15.11 -43.04
C ASP A 256 22.11 -15.98 -42.36
N ASN A 257 22.30 -17.29 -42.40
CA ASN A 257 21.47 -18.28 -41.73
C ASN A 257 22.00 -18.45 -40.30
N SER A 258 21.19 -18.17 -39.28
CA SER A 258 21.39 -18.77 -37.97
C SER A 258 20.09 -18.93 -37.18
N ALA A 259 19.69 -20.19 -37.04
CA ALA A 259 18.92 -20.76 -35.91
C ALA A 259 17.45 -20.34 -35.76
N GLY A 260 16.62 -20.77 -36.70
CA GLY A 260 15.23 -21.12 -36.44
C GLY A 260 15.08 -22.63 -36.27
N GLU A 261 15.54 -23.18 -35.13
CA GLU A 261 15.21 -24.55 -34.73
C GLU A 261 13.91 -24.52 -33.94
N GLU A 262 12.77 -24.52 -34.64
CA GLU A 262 11.55 -25.07 -34.07
C GLU A 262 11.80 -26.57 -33.85
N ALA A 263 12.08 -26.93 -32.60
CA ALA A 263 12.39 -28.29 -32.16
C ALA A 263 11.21 -29.24 -32.44
N ALA A 264 11.18 -29.79 -33.65
CA ALA A 264 10.40 -30.96 -33.97
C ALA A 264 10.99 -32.15 -33.19
N PHE A 265 10.46 -32.42 -31.99
CA PHE A 265 10.88 -33.56 -31.18
C PHE A 265 10.88 -34.83 -32.03
N SER A 266 12.04 -35.48 -32.14
CA SER A 266 12.15 -36.72 -32.88
C SER A 266 11.40 -37.83 -32.12
N LEU A 267 10.85 -38.82 -32.82
CA LEU A 267 10.14 -39.94 -32.18
C LEU A 267 11.00 -40.64 -31.11
N SER A 268 12.32 -40.68 -31.30
CA SER A 268 13.28 -41.16 -30.31
C SER A 268 13.31 -40.33 -29.02
N ASP A 269 13.10 -39.03 -29.09
CA ASP A 269 13.05 -38.16 -27.90
C ASP A 269 11.78 -38.41 -27.09
N ILE A 270 10.66 -38.64 -27.77
CA ILE A 270 9.38 -39.01 -27.14
C ILE A 270 9.50 -40.38 -26.45
N GLU A 271 10.14 -41.36 -27.10
CA GLU A 271 10.40 -42.67 -26.48
C GLU A 271 11.30 -42.56 -25.24
N ASN A 272 12.33 -41.70 -25.29
CA ASN A 272 13.22 -41.47 -24.17
C ASN A 272 12.51 -40.77 -23.00
N LEU A 273 11.68 -39.76 -23.29
CA LEU A 273 10.83 -39.10 -22.29
C LEU A 273 9.85 -40.08 -21.66
N TYR A 274 9.27 -40.98 -22.45
CA TYR A 274 8.34 -41.98 -21.95
C TYR A 274 9.04 -43.04 -21.06
N LYS A 275 10.24 -43.48 -21.43
CA LYS A 275 11.08 -44.34 -20.58
C LYS A 275 11.42 -43.65 -19.26
N GLN A 276 11.78 -42.37 -19.30
CA GLN A 276 12.09 -41.58 -18.11
C GLN A 276 10.86 -41.39 -17.20
N TYR A 277 9.68 -41.22 -17.81
CA TYR A 277 8.41 -41.19 -17.09
C TYR A 277 8.09 -42.53 -16.41
N LEU A 278 8.29 -43.66 -17.09
CA LEU A 278 8.08 -44.98 -16.49
C LEU A 278 9.06 -45.25 -15.33
N ASP A 279 10.33 -44.87 -15.48
CA ASP A 279 11.33 -44.99 -14.43
C ASP A 279 10.99 -44.15 -13.19
N SER A 280 10.55 -42.90 -13.38
CA SER A 280 10.14 -42.04 -12.27
C SER A 280 8.90 -42.58 -11.57
N ARG A 281 7.93 -43.10 -12.31
CA ARG A 281 6.73 -43.76 -11.77
C ARG A 281 7.07 -45.05 -11.01
N GLN A 282 8.01 -45.85 -11.52
CA GLN A 282 8.46 -47.06 -10.82
C GLN A 282 9.20 -46.70 -9.52
N ARG A 283 10.01 -45.63 -9.52
CA ARG A 283 10.65 -45.13 -8.28
C ARG A 283 9.62 -44.64 -7.27
N LEU A 284 8.61 -43.89 -7.71
CA LEU A 284 7.53 -43.40 -6.84
C LEU A 284 6.75 -44.57 -6.24
N LEU A 285 6.39 -45.57 -7.04
CA LEU A 285 5.73 -46.79 -6.53
C LEU A 285 6.60 -47.55 -5.53
N ARG A 286 7.93 -47.61 -5.72
CA ARG A 286 8.83 -48.19 -4.72
C ARG A 286 8.81 -47.41 -3.41
N VAL A 287 8.87 -46.08 -3.45
CA VAL A 287 8.81 -45.23 -2.26
C VAL A 287 7.48 -45.43 -1.52
N VAL A 288 6.34 -45.41 -2.23
CA VAL A 288 5.02 -45.65 -1.62
C VAL A 288 4.92 -47.07 -1.03
N SER A 289 5.44 -48.08 -1.73
CA SER A 289 5.44 -49.46 -1.22
C SER A 289 6.38 -49.68 -0.03
N HIS A 290 7.44 -48.88 0.10
CA HIS A 290 8.33 -48.87 1.26
C HIS A 290 7.73 -48.09 2.43
N GLN A 291 6.95 -47.03 2.16
CA GLN A 291 6.21 -46.26 3.16
C GLN A 291 5.15 -47.13 3.85
N GLU A 292 4.33 -47.88 3.10
CA GLU A 292 3.34 -48.80 3.68
C GLU A 292 3.98 -49.96 4.46
N ARG A 293 5.22 -50.33 4.15
CA ARG A 293 5.95 -51.40 4.84
C ARG A 293 6.70 -50.91 6.09
N GLN A 294 6.86 -49.59 6.28
CA GLN A 294 7.46 -49.00 7.48
C GLN A 294 6.47 -48.77 8.64
N ASP A 295 5.16 -48.77 8.38
CA ASP A 295 4.14 -48.65 9.43
C ASP A 295 3.87 -49.98 10.18
N SER A 296 4.62 -51.05 9.88
CA SER A 296 4.43 -52.38 10.49
C SER A 296 5.72 -53.10 10.93
N SER A 297 6.68 -52.42 11.57
CA SER A 297 7.51 -53.07 12.60
C SER A 297 8.26 -52.04 13.48
N PRO A 298 8.36 -52.24 14.80
CA PRO A 298 9.06 -51.31 15.68
C PRO A 298 10.51 -51.75 15.88
N SER A 299 11.52 -50.92 15.58
CA SER A 299 12.79 -50.98 16.33
C SER A 299 13.79 -49.85 16.01
N SER A 300 14.45 -49.44 17.09
CA SER A 300 15.83 -48.94 17.19
C SER A 300 16.09 -47.45 16.96
N SER A 301 16.14 -46.74 18.08
CA SER A 301 16.84 -45.47 18.28
C SER A 301 18.36 -45.61 18.06
N PRO A 302 19.06 -44.58 17.56
CA PRO A 302 20.50 -44.48 17.69
C PRO A 302 20.89 -43.61 18.90
N ASP A 303 21.85 -44.15 19.64
CA ASP A 303 22.58 -43.58 20.76
C ASP A 303 23.73 -42.67 20.26
N THR A 304 24.33 -41.91 21.18
CA THR A 304 25.51 -40.99 21.14
C THR A 304 25.11 -39.54 21.49
N ALA A 305 25.72 -38.83 22.46
CA ALA A 305 26.95 -39.03 23.21
C ALA A 305 26.92 -38.36 24.60
N ARG A 306 27.24 -39.15 25.63
CA ARG A 306 28.30 -38.93 26.63
C ARG A 306 28.57 -37.49 27.14
N ARG A 307 28.23 -37.25 28.42
CA ARG A 307 29.19 -36.68 29.38
C ARG A 307 29.00 -37.27 30.78
N ARG A 308 30.15 -37.68 31.32
CA ARG A 308 30.40 -38.47 32.54
C ARG A 308 30.77 -37.53 33.68
N SER A 309 30.33 -37.84 34.90
CA SER A 309 31.02 -37.70 36.22
C SER A 309 30.00 -37.92 37.33
N THR A 310 30.16 -38.67 38.42
CA THR A 310 31.20 -39.57 38.95
C THR A 310 30.52 -40.35 40.10
N SER A 311 30.79 -41.64 40.15
CA SER A 311 30.64 -42.70 41.19
C SER A 311 30.63 -42.29 42.69
N PRO A 312 30.34 -43.19 43.67
CA PRO A 312 30.33 -44.66 43.56
C PRO A 312 29.18 -45.45 44.23
N THR A 313 29.14 -46.68 43.73
CA THR A 313 28.32 -47.83 44.02
C THR A 313 28.71 -48.56 45.33
N THR A 314 27.76 -49.38 45.75
CA THR A 314 27.63 -50.41 46.80
C THR A 314 28.81 -51.41 46.97
N PRO A 315 28.68 -52.42 47.85
CA PRO A 315 28.23 -53.74 47.32
C PRO A 315 27.24 -54.46 48.26
N THR A 316 26.08 -54.93 47.79
CA THR A 316 25.81 -56.22 47.11
C THR A 316 26.03 -57.46 47.99
N THR A 317 24.95 -58.18 48.32
CA THR A 317 24.87 -59.64 48.10
C THR A 317 23.41 -60.13 48.19
N THR A 318 22.93 -60.62 47.05
CA THR A 318 22.12 -61.85 46.84
C THR A 318 21.48 -62.53 48.04
N THR A 319 20.17 -62.79 47.98
CA THR A 319 19.64 -64.14 47.63
C THR A 319 18.11 -64.10 47.50
N THR A 320 17.65 -64.68 46.40
CA THR A 320 16.35 -65.31 46.14
C THR A 320 15.55 -65.80 47.35
N THR A 321 14.28 -65.40 47.49
CA THR A 321 13.17 -66.33 47.78
C THR A 321 11.82 -65.73 47.38
N THR A 322 10.96 -66.61 46.91
CA THR A 322 9.65 -66.44 46.29
C THR A 322 8.51 -66.09 47.24
N LEU A 323 7.42 -65.58 46.64
CA LEU A 323 6.05 -65.40 47.15
C LEU A 323 5.80 -64.14 47.98
N ASP A 324 5.21 -63.11 47.36
CA ASP A 324 3.77 -62.90 47.54
C ASP A 324 3.21 -61.97 46.46
N SER A 325 1.95 -62.23 46.13
CA SER A 325 1.16 -61.58 45.10
C SER A 325 0.93 -60.10 45.43
N ASP A 326 1.54 -59.20 44.66
CA ASP A 326 1.11 -57.80 44.56
C ASP A 326 0.54 -57.55 43.17
N PRO A 327 -0.61 -56.88 43.03
CA PRO A 327 -1.21 -56.63 41.74
C PRO A 327 -0.28 -55.73 40.94
N SER A 328 0.19 -56.27 39.81
CA SER A 328 0.78 -55.57 38.67
C SER A 328 0.48 -54.07 38.71
N LEU A 329 1.42 -53.25 39.21
CA LEU A 329 1.35 -51.82 38.98
C LEU A 329 1.40 -51.63 37.46
N PRO A 330 0.36 -51.06 36.83
CA PRO A 330 0.37 -50.82 35.40
C PRO A 330 1.57 -49.93 35.08
N ALA A 331 2.30 -50.29 34.02
CA ALA A 331 3.42 -49.49 33.55
C ALA A 331 2.94 -48.03 33.40
N PRO A 332 3.76 -47.02 33.76
CA PRO A 332 3.33 -45.62 33.73
C PRO A 332 2.83 -45.18 32.34
N SER A 333 3.25 -45.88 31.28
CA SER A 333 2.72 -45.73 29.92
C SER A 333 1.22 -46.08 29.81
N GLU A 334 0.76 -47.15 30.46
CA GLU A 334 -0.66 -47.59 30.41
C GLU A 334 -1.56 -46.64 31.21
N LEU A 335 -1.03 -46.04 32.29
CA LEU A 335 -1.72 -45.03 33.07
C LEU A 335 -1.90 -43.69 32.33
N ILE A 336 -1.06 -43.38 31.35
CA ILE A 336 -1.07 -42.10 30.61
C ILE A 336 -1.92 -42.19 29.33
N LEU A 337 -2.11 -43.38 28.75
CA LEU A 337 -2.92 -43.62 27.55
C LEU A 337 -4.33 -42.98 27.59
N PRO A 338 -5.14 -43.08 28.67
CA PRO A 338 -6.45 -42.45 28.70
C PRO A 338 -6.39 -40.91 28.75
N TYR A 339 -5.27 -40.33 29.19
CA TYR A 339 -5.08 -38.88 29.28
C TYR A 339 -4.39 -38.28 28.06
N LEU A 340 -3.88 -39.11 27.13
CA LEU A 340 -3.17 -38.62 25.94
C LEU A 340 -4.04 -37.72 25.07
N SER A 341 -5.30 -38.09 24.84
CA SER A 341 -6.25 -37.29 24.06
C SER A 341 -6.50 -35.91 24.68
N ARG A 342 -6.58 -35.86 26.02
CA ARG A 342 -6.73 -34.62 26.78
C ARG A 342 -5.45 -33.79 26.72
N LEU A 343 -4.28 -34.41 26.85
CA LEU A 343 -2.97 -33.74 26.75
C LEU A 343 -2.67 -33.21 25.35
N THR A 344 -3.06 -33.94 24.29
CA THR A 344 -2.91 -33.46 22.91
C THR A 344 -3.88 -32.33 22.62
N SER A 345 -5.12 -32.43 23.12
CA SER A 345 -6.11 -31.35 23.02
C SER A 345 -5.64 -30.08 23.73
N THR A 346 -5.14 -30.18 24.97
CA THR A 346 -4.60 -29.01 25.70
C THR A 346 -3.36 -28.42 25.03
N LYS A 347 -2.49 -29.26 24.45
CA LYS A 347 -1.36 -28.78 23.64
C LYS A 347 -1.84 -28.02 22.41
N GLN A 348 -2.86 -28.53 21.71
CA GLN A 348 -3.41 -27.89 20.52
C GLN A 348 -4.10 -26.56 20.85
N THR A 349 -4.86 -26.49 21.96
CA THR A 349 -5.49 -25.24 22.41
C THR A 349 -4.43 -24.23 22.85
N SER A 350 -3.39 -24.65 23.56
CA SER A 350 -2.26 -23.79 23.93
C SER A 350 -1.54 -23.22 22.70
N GLN A 351 -1.29 -24.06 21.69
CA GLN A 351 -0.67 -23.63 20.43
C GLN A 351 -1.57 -22.63 19.67
N SER A 352 -2.87 -22.90 19.59
CA SER A 352 -3.85 -22.00 18.97
C SER A 352 -3.90 -20.64 19.69
N LEU A 353 -3.92 -20.63 21.02
CA LEU A 353 -3.93 -19.40 21.83
C LEU A 353 -2.62 -18.62 21.64
N SER A 354 -1.47 -19.31 21.58
CA SER A 354 -0.18 -18.69 21.25
C SER A 354 -0.19 -18.03 19.87
N GLN A 355 -0.75 -18.69 18.86
CA GLN A 355 -0.89 -18.12 17.52
C GLN A 355 -1.81 -16.89 17.52
N GLN A 356 -2.97 -16.96 18.18
CA GLN A 356 -3.90 -15.84 18.29
C GLN A 356 -3.26 -14.63 18.99
N THR A 357 -2.55 -14.85 20.10
CA THR A 357 -1.87 -13.77 20.83
C THR A 357 -0.76 -13.12 19.99
N THR A 358 0.02 -13.90 19.23
CA THR A 358 1.02 -13.32 18.32
C THR A 358 0.38 -12.53 17.17
N HIS A 359 -0.73 -13.00 16.63
CA HIS A 359 -1.50 -12.27 15.61
C HIS A 359 -2.03 -10.93 16.14
N LEU A 360 -2.65 -10.93 17.33
CA LEU A 360 -3.15 -9.71 17.95
C LEU A 360 -2.04 -8.72 18.27
N ARG A 361 -0.88 -9.18 18.74
CA ARG A 361 0.30 -8.31 18.95
C ARG A 361 0.73 -7.64 17.64
N ARG A 362 0.79 -8.38 16.54
CA ARG A 362 1.13 -7.82 15.22
C ARG A 362 0.09 -6.78 14.77
N GLN A 363 -1.19 -7.08 14.92
CA GLN A 363 -2.24 -6.11 14.57
C GLN A 363 -2.18 -4.85 15.43
N LEU A 364 -1.91 -4.98 16.74
CA LEU A 364 -1.73 -3.85 17.64
C LEU A 364 -0.54 -2.98 17.20
N THR A 365 0.61 -3.58 16.90
CA THR A 365 1.79 -2.82 16.43
C THR A 365 1.51 -2.13 15.10
N LEU A 366 0.78 -2.77 14.19
CA LEU A 366 0.40 -2.14 12.91
C LEU A 366 -0.53 -0.95 13.14
N ALA A 367 -1.55 -1.10 13.98
CA ALA A 367 -2.45 -0.02 14.33
C ALA A 367 -1.71 1.14 15.02
N GLU A 368 -0.75 0.85 15.91
CA GLU A 368 0.09 1.86 16.56
C GLU A 368 0.97 2.62 15.57
N THR A 369 1.60 1.92 14.62
CA THR A 369 2.38 2.60 13.57
C THR A 369 1.49 3.46 12.67
N GLN A 370 0.30 2.97 12.30
CA GLN A 370 -0.66 3.74 11.49
C GLN A 370 -1.17 4.97 12.23
N THR A 371 -1.48 4.86 13.52
CA THR A 371 -1.91 6.03 14.31
C THR A 371 -0.78 7.02 14.48
N GLN A 372 0.46 6.56 14.68
CA GLN A 372 1.63 7.44 14.71
C GLN A 372 1.84 8.17 13.37
N ASP A 373 1.70 7.49 12.23
CA ASP A 373 1.80 8.09 10.91
C ASP A 373 0.69 9.12 10.66
N ILE A 374 -0.55 8.81 11.06
CA ILE A 374 -1.66 9.77 10.96
C ILE A 374 -1.43 10.98 11.88
N LEU A 375 -0.96 10.76 13.11
CA LEU A 375 -0.69 11.85 14.05
C LEU A 375 0.46 12.74 13.57
N THR A 376 1.53 12.16 13.00
CA THR A 376 2.64 12.95 12.42
C THR A 376 2.17 13.73 11.20
N ARG A 377 1.37 13.11 10.33
CA ARG A 377 0.74 13.81 9.19
C ARG A 377 -0.18 14.94 9.65
N LEU A 378 -1.04 14.71 10.64
CA LEU A 378 -1.93 15.74 11.19
C LEU A 378 -1.14 16.84 11.89
N ALA A 379 -0.03 16.52 12.54
CA ALA A 379 0.87 17.53 13.10
C ALA A 379 1.53 18.38 12.01
N ASP A 380 1.95 17.76 10.89
CA ASP A 380 2.52 18.47 9.75
C ASP A 380 1.48 19.35 9.00
N GLU A 381 0.23 18.90 8.95
CA GLU A 381 -0.90 19.62 8.33
C GLU A 381 -1.53 20.69 9.26
N SER A 382 -1.35 20.55 10.57
CA SER A 382 -1.86 21.47 11.57
C SER A 382 -1.05 22.76 11.62
N HIS A 383 -1.63 23.86 11.13
CA HIS A 383 -1.09 25.21 11.34
C HIS A 383 -1.14 25.68 12.82
N LEU A 384 -1.81 24.92 13.70
CA LEU A 384 -1.92 25.20 15.14
C LEU A 384 -0.71 24.68 15.94
N VAL A 385 0.02 23.70 15.39
CA VAL A 385 1.25 23.17 15.97
C VAL A 385 2.40 23.57 15.05
N GLN A 386 2.97 24.76 15.27
CA GLN A 386 4.21 25.10 14.57
C GLN A 386 5.29 24.10 15.05
N PRO A 387 5.97 23.35 14.15
CA PRO A 387 7.15 22.55 14.45
C PRO A 387 8.37 23.48 14.59
N GLU A 388 8.23 24.54 15.38
CA GLU A 388 9.33 25.30 15.92
C GLU A 388 9.13 25.15 17.42
N HIS A 389 9.94 24.39 18.15
CA HIS A 389 11.29 24.79 18.52
C HIS A 389 12.10 23.57 19.04
N HIS A 390 12.45 22.62 18.18
CA HIS A 390 13.44 21.59 18.57
C HIS A 390 14.90 22.03 18.33
N HIS A 391 15.14 23.17 17.65
CA HIS A 391 16.50 23.62 17.32
C HIS A 391 16.99 24.90 18.02
N HIS A 392 16.15 25.61 18.79
CA HIS A 392 16.58 26.78 19.58
C HIS A 392 16.95 26.48 21.03
N ARG A 393 17.41 25.26 21.35
CA ARG A 393 17.99 24.95 22.69
C ARG A 393 19.47 25.31 22.87
N ARG A 394 20.11 25.95 21.88
CA ARG A 394 21.42 26.57 22.05
C ARG A 394 21.35 28.04 21.67
N ARG A 395 20.96 28.87 22.65
CA ARG A 395 21.29 30.31 22.85
C ARG A 395 20.03 31.01 23.34
N GLY A 396 20.05 31.31 24.63
CA GLY A 396 18.88 31.65 25.45
C GLY A 396 17.99 32.76 24.89
N GLY A 397 16.70 32.56 25.09
CA GLY A 397 15.64 33.53 24.86
C GLY A 397 14.31 32.86 25.15
N GLY A 398 13.72 33.15 26.31
CA GLY A 398 12.53 32.49 26.84
C GLY A 398 11.27 32.79 26.02
N GLY A 399 11.00 31.98 25.01
CA GLY A 399 9.65 31.72 24.53
C GLY A 399 9.12 30.47 25.21
N ALA A 400 8.02 30.58 25.95
CA ALA A 400 7.36 29.43 26.58
C ALA A 400 7.06 28.37 25.51
N PRO A 401 7.46 27.10 25.70
CA PRO A 401 7.29 26.09 24.68
C PRO A 401 5.82 25.67 24.67
N GLN A 402 5.08 26.10 23.67
CA GLN A 402 3.69 25.68 23.44
C GLN A 402 3.52 24.15 23.39
N GLY A 403 4.62 23.37 23.24
CA GLY A 403 4.64 21.92 23.36
C GLY A 403 4.75 21.33 24.77
N GLN A 404 4.97 22.12 25.83
CA GLN A 404 4.97 21.60 27.22
C GLN A 404 3.57 21.17 27.66
N ASP A 405 2.56 21.99 27.39
CA ASP A 405 1.17 21.69 27.76
C ASP A 405 0.65 20.44 27.04
N TRP A 406 1.00 20.27 25.76
CA TRP A 406 0.67 19.05 25.01
C TRP A 406 1.42 17.82 25.51
N ARG A 407 2.67 18.01 25.94
CA ARG A 407 3.44 16.93 26.55
C ARG A 407 2.82 16.52 27.89
N GLU A 408 2.43 17.47 28.72
CA GLU A 408 1.77 17.21 30.00
C GLU A 408 0.41 16.54 29.80
N ALA A 409 -0.42 17.04 28.86
CA ALA A 409 -1.69 16.41 28.51
C ALA A 409 -1.52 15.01 27.91
N ALA A 410 -0.46 14.78 27.13
CA ALA A 410 -0.15 13.45 26.60
C ALA A 410 0.36 12.50 27.70
N GLU A 411 1.17 12.98 28.63
CA GLU A 411 1.60 12.23 29.81
C GLU A 411 0.38 11.87 30.68
N GLU A 412 -0.54 12.81 30.93
CA GLU A 412 -1.79 12.58 31.66
C GLU A 412 -2.70 11.56 30.95
N ALA A 413 -2.90 11.69 29.63
CA ALA A 413 -3.70 10.73 28.85
C ALA A 413 -3.05 9.34 28.85
N ARG A 414 -1.71 9.26 28.78
CA ARG A 414 -0.98 8.00 28.91
C ARG A 414 -1.19 7.38 30.28
N GLU A 415 -1.10 8.16 31.34
CA GLU A 415 -1.37 7.68 32.71
C GLU A 415 -2.82 7.22 32.87
N ALA A 416 -3.78 7.94 32.30
CA ALA A 416 -5.19 7.55 32.30
C ALA A 416 -5.43 6.20 31.61
N THR A 417 -4.84 5.99 30.42
CA THR A 417 -4.96 4.71 29.70
C THR A 417 -4.29 3.56 30.46
N VAL A 418 -3.10 3.77 31.03
CA VAL A 418 -2.43 2.79 31.89
C VAL A 418 -3.30 2.42 33.09
N ASN A 419 -3.92 3.40 33.74
CA ASN A 419 -4.83 3.18 34.87
C ASN A 419 -6.08 2.39 34.47
N ILE A 420 -6.67 2.65 33.29
CA ILE A 420 -7.81 1.88 32.77
C ILE A 420 -7.42 0.44 32.48
N VAL A 421 -6.28 0.23 31.82
CA VAL A 421 -5.77 -1.13 31.52
C VAL A 421 -5.50 -1.88 32.81
N LYS A 422 -4.84 -1.25 33.79
CA LYS A 422 -4.57 -1.85 35.10
C LYS A 422 -5.86 -2.29 35.80
N LYS A 423 -6.87 -1.42 35.88
CA LYS A 423 -8.19 -1.77 36.45
C LYS A 423 -8.86 -2.95 35.73
N ARG A 424 -8.71 -3.02 34.40
CA ARG A 424 -9.28 -4.12 33.59
C ARG A 424 -8.52 -5.43 33.77
N VAL A 425 -7.21 -5.38 33.99
CA VAL A 425 -6.42 -6.57 34.34
C VAL A 425 -6.76 -7.05 35.74
N GLU A 426 -6.91 -6.14 36.71
CA GLU A 426 -7.34 -6.48 38.08
C GLU A 426 -8.73 -7.12 38.09
N SER A 427 -9.69 -6.58 37.33
CA SER A 427 -11.02 -7.23 37.22
C SER A 427 -10.94 -8.59 36.51
N GLY A 428 -10.14 -8.71 35.45
CA GLY A 428 -9.88 -9.98 34.78
C GLY A 428 -9.29 -11.04 35.71
N ASN A 429 -8.33 -10.66 36.56
CA ASN A 429 -7.74 -11.54 37.57
C ASN A 429 -8.77 -11.96 38.63
N ALA A 430 -9.60 -11.03 39.10
CA ALA A 430 -10.68 -11.36 40.04
C ALA A 430 -11.68 -12.36 39.44
N PHE A 431 -12.03 -12.22 38.14
CA PHE A 431 -12.87 -13.21 37.46
C PHE A 431 -12.17 -14.56 37.30
N ALA A 432 -10.86 -14.58 37.03
CA ALA A 432 -10.08 -15.81 36.96
C ALA A 432 -10.02 -16.53 38.33
N GLU A 433 -9.82 -15.79 39.42
CA GLU A 433 -9.86 -16.33 40.79
C GLU A 433 -11.23 -16.90 41.14
N GLN A 434 -12.32 -16.22 40.77
CA GLN A 434 -13.68 -16.75 40.92
C GLN A 434 -13.88 -18.03 40.10
N ALA A 435 -13.38 -18.08 38.86
CA ALA A 435 -13.42 -19.28 38.03
C ALA A 435 -12.65 -20.45 38.67
N VAL A 436 -11.48 -20.17 39.27
CA VAL A 436 -10.73 -21.18 40.04
C VAL A 436 -11.51 -21.66 41.26
N GLN A 437 -12.06 -20.75 42.07
CA GLN A 437 -12.85 -21.11 43.25
C GLN A 437 -14.11 -21.92 42.89
N THR A 438 -14.78 -21.58 41.79
CA THR A 438 -15.92 -22.37 41.29
C THR A 438 -15.50 -23.75 40.80
N LEU A 439 -14.37 -23.87 40.09
CA LEU A 439 -13.82 -25.17 39.70
C LEU A 439 -13.41 -26.01 40.91
N GLU A 440 -12.80 -25.41 41.93
CA GLU A 440 -12.49 -26.07 43.20
C GLU A 440 -13.77 -26.51 43.94
N SER A 441 -14.82 -25.70 43.92
CA SER A 441 -16.13 -26.04 44.48
C SER A 441 -16.78 -27.21 43.74
N ILE A 442 -16.63 -27.28 42.42
CA ILE A 442 -17.10 -28.40 41.59
C ILE A 442 -16.26 -29.66 41.87
N HIS A 443 -14.94 -29.52 42.01
CA HIS A 443 -14.04 -30.65 42.34
C HIS A 443 -14.24 -31.14 43.78
N GLY A 444 -14.70 -30.27 44.68
CA GLY A 444 -15.04 -30.58 46.06
C GLY A 444 -16.41 -31.22 46.26
N LEU A 445 -17.25 -31.32 45.22
CA LEU A 445 -18.51 -32.08 45.27
C LEU A 445 -18.22 -33.58 45.11
N PRO A 446 -18.37 -34.40 46.17
CA PRO A 446 -18.22 -35.84 46.04
C PRO A 446 -19.48 -36.44 45.39
N GLY A 447 -19.31 -37.08 44.23
CA GLY A 447 -20.00 -38.32 43.83
C GLY A 447 -21.53 -38.43 43.90
N CYS A 448 -22.31 -37.34 43.91
CA CYS A 448 -23.79 -37.46 43.94
C CYS A 448 -24.40 -37.82 42.56
N VAL A 449 -23.60 -37.85 41.49
CA VAL A 449 -24.10 -38.09 40.13
C VAL A 449 -24.24 -39.59 39.78
N ASP A 450 -23.62 -40.49 40.55
CA ASP A 450 -23.74 -41.93 40.33
C ASP A 450 -25.04 -42.54 40.92
N GLY A 451 -25.80 -41.76 41.69
CA GLY A 451 -27.06 -42.21 42.32
C GLY A 451 -28.32 -42.10 41.45
N ILE A 452 -28.26 -41.43 40.29
CA ILE A 452 -29.47 -41.15 39.47
C ILE A 452 -29.65 -42.18 38.33
N SER A 453 -28.63 -42.99 38.02
CA SER A 453 -28.71 -43.99 36.93
C SER A 453 -29.44 -45.30 37.30
N LEU A 454 -29.83 -45.53 38.57
CA LEU A 454 -30.42 -46.80 39.01
C LEU A 454 -31.94 -46.77 39.32
N ALA A 455 -32.63 -45.65 39.11
CA ALA A 455 -34.07 -45.51 39.39
C ALA A 455 -34.96 -45.46 38.14
N GLY A 456 -34.42 -45.77 36.95
CA GLY A 456 -35.13 -45.70 35.67
C GLY A 456 -35.07 -47.01 34.88
N GLY A 457 -35.53 -48.11 35.46
CA GLY A 457 -35.62 -49.41 34.79
C GLY A 457 -36.65 -50.31 35.45
N LYS A 458 -37.93 -50.08 35.14
CA LYS A 458 -38.99 -51.08 35.26
C LYS A 458 -39.13 -51.81 33.94
#